data_AF-A0A1I4FW98-F1
#
_entry.id   AF-A0A1I4FW98-F1
#
_cell.length_a   1.000
_cell.length_b   1.000
_cell.length_c   1.000
_cell.angle_alpha   90.00
_cell.angle_beta   90.00
_cell.angle_gamma   90.00
#
_symmetry.space_group_name_H-M   'P 1'
#
loop_
_entity.id
_entity.type
_entity.pdbx_description
1 polymer ?
#
loop_
_entity_poly.entity_id
_entity_poly.type
_entity_poly.pdbx_seq_one_letter_code
_entity_poly.pdbx_strand_id
1 'polypeptide(L)'
;MIETDSPAGASDARTHTASPSYPWEGSSGRFAPTLPRHVKAVLVLAHTAELTATGPERRRAFQTMRILLGGALDAGYSLAAISECLGVSPSSLRGRAETGRELSLDAMQALGLDPGALQEMGHPRIFGSPRKHHDGQRYYSAAAILRGLGILP
;
A
#
# COMPACT_ATOMS: atom_id res chain seq x y z
N MET A 1 5.14 -61.81 -41.60
CA MET A 1 3.91 -61.06 -41.28
C MET A 1 4.17 -60.46 -39.90
N ILE A 2 4.54 -59.19 -39.89
CA ILE A 2 5.05 -58.48 -38.71
C ILE A 2 3.91 -57.56 -38.28
N GLU A 3 3.36 -57.78 -37.08
CA GLU A 3 2.43 -56.84 -36.47
C GLU A 3 3.24 -55.80 -35.70
N THR A 4 3.25 -54.58 -36.24
CA THR A 4 3.48 -53.35 -35.50
C THR A 4 2.14 -52.69 -35.28
N ASP A 5 1.74 -52.44 -34.04
CA ASP A 5 1.01 -51.22 -33.72
C ASP A 5 1.23 -50.76 -32.28
N SER A 6 1.31 -49.45 -32.13
CA SER A 6 1.69 -48.68 -30.96
C SER A 6 0.59 -48.65 -29.89
N PRO A 7 0.91 -48.15 -28.67
CA PRO A 7 0.01 -47.14 -28.13
C PRO A 7 0.72 -45.84 -27.75
N ALA A 8 0.13 -44.76 -28.26
CA ALA A 8 -0.07 -43.45 -27.63
C ALA A 8 1.16 -42.67 -27.13
N GLY A 9 1.59 -41.71 -27.96
CA GLY A 9 2.11 -40.45 -27.44
C GLY A 9 0.97 -39.58 -26.89
N ALA A 10 1.24 -38.83 -25.82
CA ALA A 10 1.20 -37.37 -25.79
C ALA A 10 1.30 -36.84 -24.34
N SER A 11 2.31 -36.00 -24.15
CA SER A 11 2.49 -34.93 -23.16
C SER A 11 1.40 -34.67 -22.12
N ASP A 12 1.81 -34.59 -20.86
CA ASP A 12 1.85 -33.27 -20.21
C ASP A 12 2.82 -33.27 -19.04
N ALA A 13 4.03 -32.79 -19.31
CA ALA A 13 4.97 -32.33 -18.31
C ALA A 13 4.34 -31.12 -17.60
N ARG A 14 3.59 -31.37 -16.53
CA ARG A 14 3.20 -30.33 -15.58
C ARG A 14 4.47 -29.92 -14.82
N THR A 15 5.23 -29.06 -15.48
CA THR A 15 6.32 -28.29 -14.92
C THR A 15 5.77 -27.62 -13.67
N HIS A 16 6.23 -28.09 -12.50
CA HIS A 16 6.16 -27.34 -11.26
C HIS A 16 6.93 -26.04 -11.51
N THR A 17 6.24 -25.01 -11.98
CA THR A 17 6.73 -23.64 -11.91
C THR A 17 6.79 -23.31 -10.43
N ALA A 18 8.00 -23.44 -9.87
CA ALA A 18 8.34 -22.87 -8.59
C ALA A 18 7.84 -21.44 -8.58
N SER A 19 6.87 -21.15 -7.71
CA SER A 19 6.44 -19.78 -7.46
C SER A 19 7.68 -19.00 -7.02
N PRO A 20 7.92 -17.79 -7.55
CA PRO A 20 9.08 -17.01 -7.17
C PRO A 20 9.01 -16.74 -5.66
N SER A 21 9.96 -17.31 -4.92
CA SER A 21 10.12 -17.05 -3.50
C SER A 21 10.49 -15.59 -3.32
N TYR A 22 9.56 -14.80 -2.81
CA TYR A 22 9.82 -13.40 -2.53
C TYR A 22 10.60 -13.29 -1.22
N PRO A 23 11.54 -12.34 -1.09
CA PRO A 23 12.36 -12.16 0.11
C PRO A 23 11.57 -11.82 1.40
N TRP A 24 10.25 -11.62 1.31
CA TRP A 24 9.38 -11.43 2.47
C TRP A 24 8.74 -12.74 3.00
N GLU A 25 8.90 -13.86 2.29
CA GLU A 25 8.30 -15.17 2.65
C GLU A 25 8.99 -15.85 3.85
N GLY A 26 10.12 -15.31 4.32
CA GLY A 26 10.92 -15.85 5.43
C GLY A 26 10.89 -15.04 6.73
N SER A 27 10.06 -14.01 6.83
CA SER A 27 9.98 -13.19 8.05
C SER A 27 8.58 -13.23 8.62
N SER A 28 8.32 -14.25 9.46
CA SER A 28 7.31 -14.20 10.52
C SER A 28 7.70 -13.17 11.59
N GLY A 29 8.11 -11.97 11.15
CA GLY A 29 8.16 -10.79 11.98
C GLY A 29 6.74 -10.55 12.49
N ARG A 30 6.58 -10.48 13.80
CA ARG A 30 5.31 -10.27 14.48
C ARG A 30 4.59 -9.09 13.82
N PHE A 31 3.65 -9.37 12.94
CA PHE A 31 2.73 -8.36 12.46
C PHE A 31 2.03 -7.83 13.70
N ALA A 32 2.20 -6.54 14.00
CA ALA A 32 1.39 -5.92 15.03
C ALA A 32 -0.07 -6.18 14.62
N PRO A 33 -0.88 -6.88 15.45
CA PRO A 33 -2.24 -7.26 15.06
C PRO A 33 -3.13 -6.03 14.84
N THR A 34 -2.65 -4.84 15.22
CA THR A 34 -3.38 -3.60 15.11
C THR A 34 -2.49 -2.51 14.52
N LEU A 35 -3.08 -1.71 13.64
CA LEU A 35 -2.45 -0.50 13.14
C LEU A 35 -2.29 0.54 14.27
N PRO A 36 -1.19 1.31 14.28
CA PRO A 36 -1.04 2.47 15.16
C PRO A 36 -2.19 3.47 15.01
N ARG A 37 -2.53 4.19 16.09
CA ARG A 37 -3.70 5.09 16.14
C ARG A 37 -3.72 6.11 15.01
N HIS A 38 -2.61 6.80 14.77
CA HIS A 38 -2.53 7.85 13.74
C HIS A 38 -2.58 7.28 12.32
N VAL A 39 -2.01 6.08 12.11
CA VAL A 39 -2.12 5.35 10.83
C VAL A 39 -3.56 4.97 10.56
N LYS A 40 -4.28 4.44 11.56
CA LYS A 40 -5.73 4.16 11.46
C LYS A 40 -6.50 5.41 11.09
N ALA A 41 -6.28 6.51 11.81
CA ALA A 41 -6.99 7.76 11.57
C ALA A 41 -6.84 8.24 10.13
N VAL A 42 -5.63 8.25 9.57
CA VAL A 42 -5.39 8.65 8.18
C VAL A 42 -6.07 7.73 7.18
N LEU A 43 -5.96 6.41 7.36
CA LEU A 43 -6.59 5.45 6.44
C LEU A 43 -8.11 5.55 6.48
N VAL A 44 -8.71 5.74 7.66
CA VAL A 44 -10.16 5.94 7.81
C VAL A 44 -10.58 7.26 7.17
N LEU A 45 -9.89 8.37 7.43
CA LEU A 45 -10.20 9.67 6.82
C LEU A 45 -10.13 9.63 5.30
N ALA A 46 -9.08 9.02 4.74
CA ALA A 46 -8.94 8.87 3.29
C ALA A 46 -10.04 7.99 2.70
N HIS A 47 -10.42 6.92 3.41
CA HIS A 47 -11.50 6.04 2.97
C HIS A 47 -12.87 6.75 3.02
N THR A 48 -13.15 7.51 4.08
CA THR A 48 -14.35 8.33 4.16
C THR A 48 -14.38 9.39 3.05
N ALA A 49 -13.25 10.05 2.78
CA ALA A 49 -13.13 11.02 1.69
C ALA A 49 -13.39 10.37 0.33
N GLU A 50 -12.87 9.16 0.08
CA GLU A 50 -13.15 8.40 -1.14
C GLU A 50 -14.66 8.10 -1.30
N LEU A 51 -15.31 7.63 -0.24
CA LEU A 51 -16.72 7.24 -0.28
C LEU A 51 -17.66 8.43 -0.44
N THR A 52 -17.28 9.59 0.08
CA THR A 52 -18.12 10.81 0.10
C THR A 52 -17.79 11.79 -1.02
N ALA A 53 -16.65 11.65 -1.70
CA ALA A 53 -16.27 12.51 -2.81
C ALA A 53 -17.32 12.45 -3.95
N THR A 54 -17.59 13.60 -4.55
CA THR A 54 -18.51 13.75 -5.67
C THR A 54 -17.85 14.49 -6.83
N GLY A 55 -18.40 14.32 -8.03
CA GLY A 55 -17.92 15.02 -9.23
C GLY A 55 -16.43 14.80 -9.52
N PRO A 56 -15.68 15.86 -9.88
CA PRO A 56 -14.26 15.78 -10.24
C PRO A 56 -13.34 15.23 -9.14
N GLU A 57 -13.68 15.44 -7.86
CA GLU A 57 -12.83 15.07 -6.73
C GLU A 57 -12.80 13.55 -6.47
N ARG A 58 -13.78 12.79 -7.00
CA ARG A 58 -13.82 11.32 -6.87
C ARG A 58 -12.52 10.66 -7.30
N ARG A 59 -11.97 11.09 -8.43
CA ARG A 59 -10.74 10.50 -8.97
C ARG A 59 -9.54 10.77 -8.06
N ARG A 60 -9.44 11.97 -7.51
CA ARG A 60 -8.36 12.38 -6.61
C ARG A 60 -8.44 11.63 -5.28
N ALA A 61 -9.63 11.54 -4.68
CA ALA A 61 -9.83 10.81 -3.44
C ALA A 61 -9.54 9.30 -3.62
N PHE A 62 -10.03 8.70 -4.71
CA PHE A 62 -9.73 7.31 -5.05
C PHE A 62 -8.23 7.06 -5.23
N GLN A 63 -7.54 7.93 -5.96
CA GLN A 63 -6.10 7.81 -6.17
C GLN A 63 -5.30 7.98 -4.87
N THR A 64 -5.68 8.95 -4.04
CA THR A 64 -5.09 9.18 -2.72
C THR A 64 -5.20 7.92 -1.86
N MET A 65 -6.38 7.28 -1.83
CA MET A 65 -6.56 6.04 -1.08
C MET A 65 -5.68 4.92 -1.62
N ARG A 66 -5.56 4.74 -2.94
CA ARG A 66 -4.71 3.70 -3.54
C ARG A 66 -3.23 3.86 -3.16
N ILE A 67 -2.75 5.11 -3.17
CA ILE A 67 -1.38 5.46 -2.76
C ILE A 67 -1.17 5.17 -1.26
N LEU A 68 -2.14 5.51 -0.41
CA LEU A 68 -2.06 5.23 1.03
C LEU A 68 -2.08 3.72 1.33
N LEU A 69 -2.90 2.94 0.62
CA LEU A 69 -2.91 1.49 0.76
C LEU A 69 -1.56 0.87 0.40
N GLY A 70 -0.97 1.29 -0.73
CA GLY A 70 0.36 0.82 -1.12
C GLY A 70 1.44 1.27 -0.13
N GLY A 71 1.40 2.54 0.29
CA GLY A 71 2.30 3.07 1.31
C GLY A 71 2.22 2.34 2.64
N ALA A 72 1.03 1.89 3.05
CA ALA A 72 0.85 1.12 4.29
C ALA A 72 1.51 -0.27 4.20
N LEU A 73 1.40 -0.92 3.04
CA LEU A 73 2.06 -2.19 2.78
C LEU A 73 3.59 -2.01 2.73
N ASP A 74 4.08 -0.98 2.05
CA ASP A 74 5.51 -0.64 2.00
C ASP A 74 6.08 -0.21 3.35
N ALA A 75 5.24 0.25 4.27
CA ALA A 75 5.59 0.55 5.65
C ALA A 75 5.63 -0.71 6.54
N GLY A 76 5.24 -1.88 6.02
CA GLY A 76 5.25 -3.15 6.73
C GLY A 76 3.95 -3.51 7.44
N TYR A 77 2.88 -2.73 7.26
CA TYR A 77 1.57 -3.06 7.83
C TYR A 77 0.90 -4.20 7.06
N SER A 78 0.29 -5.13 7.79
CA SER A 78 -0.35 -6.29 7.17
C SER A 78 -1.64 -5.92 6.47
N LEU A 79 -1.91 -6.60 5.35
CA LEU A 79 -3.18 -6.47 4.64
C LEU A 79 -4.38 -6.83 5.52
N ALA A 80 -4.20 -7.77 6.46
CA ALA A 80 -5.22 -8.16 7.43
C ALA A 80 -5.60 -7.01 8.37
N ALA A 81 -4.61 -6.32 8.95
CA ALA A 81 -4.85 -5.19 9.86
C ALA A 81 -5.48 -3.99 9.13
N ILE A 82 -5.10 -3.75 7.87
CA ILE A 82 -5.71 -2.70 7.03
C ILE A 82 -7.16 -3.07 6.68
N SER A 83 -7.41 -4.32 6.29
CA SER A 83 -8.74 -4.85 5.97
C SER A 83 -9.69 -4.74 7.16
N GLU A 84 -9.26 -5.16 8.34
CA GLU A 84 -10.01 -5.04 9.58
C GLU A 84 -10.31 -3.56 9.91
N CYS A 85 -9.30 -2.70 9.81
CA CYS A 85 -9.46 -1.26 10.08
C CYS A 85 -10.49 -0.57 9.18
N LEU A 86 -10.57 -0.98 7.91
CA LEU A 86 -11.42 -0.33 6.91
C LEU A 86 -12.76 -1.04 6.69
N GLY A 87 -12.95 -2.24 7.24
CA GLY A 87 -14.17 -3.03 7.03
C GLY A 87 -14.34 -3.51 5.59
N VAL A 88 -13.25 -3.71 4.85
CA VAL A 88 -13.26 -4.15 3.44
C VAL A 88 -12.44 -5.42 3.26
N SER A 89 -12.74 -6.22 2.24
CA SER A 89 -12.04 -7.49 2.02
C SER A 89 -10.56 -7.32 1.64
N PRO A 90 -9.65 -8.22 2.07
CA PRO A 90 -8.24 -8.17 1.70
C PRO A 90 -8.02 -8.18 0.18
N SER A 91 -8.83 -8.94 -0.57
CA SER A 91 -8.75 -9.01 -2.03
C SER A 91 -9.03 -7.67 -2.71
N SER A 92 -10.00 -6.91 -2.20
CA SER A 92 -10.32 -5.57 -2.69
C SER A 92 -9.15 -4.60 -2.50
N LEU A 93 -8.51 -4.66 -1.33
CA LEU A 93 -7.34 -3.84 -1.03
C LEU A 93 -6.14 -4.19 -1.92
N ARG A 94 -5.85 -5.48 -2.10
CA ARG A 94 -4.69 -5.95 -2.89
C ARG A 94 -4.77 -5.52 -4.35
N GLY A 95 -5.94 -5.60 -4.98
CA GLY A 95 -6.13 -5.16 -6.37
C GLY A 95 -6.06 -3.65 -6.56
N ARG A 96 -6.07 -2.88 -5.47
CA ARG A 96 -6.11 -1.42 -5.49
C ARG A 96 -4.83 -0.74 -5.04
N ALA A 97 -4.07 -1.35 -4.14
CA ALA A 97 -2.88 -0.74 -3.55
C ALA A 97 -1.83 -0.37 -4.60
N GLU A 98 -1.30 0.85 -4.53
CA GLU A 98 -0.20 1.32 -5.39
C GLU A 98 1.06 1.60 -4.57
N THR A 99 1.99 0.66 -4.59
CA THR A 99 3.27 0.72 -3.85
C THR A 99 4.27 1.67 -4.51
N GLY A 100 5.21 2.19 -3.73
CA GLY A 100 6.30 3.07 -4.20
C GLY A 100 5.84 4.45 -4.65
N ARG A 101 4.60 4.85 -4.31
CA ARG A 101 4.01 6.13 -4.72
C ARG A 101 4.21 7.22 -3.66
N GLU A 102 4.10 8.45 -4.13
CA GLU A 102 4.21 9.66 -3.30
C GLU A 102 2.86 10.37 -3.22
N LEU A 103 2.61 11.02 -2.10
CA LEU A 103 1.46 11.91 -1.89
C LEU A 103 1.88 13.35 -2.12
N SER A 104 1.04 14.12 -2.81
CA SER A 104 1.23 15.56 -2.92
C SER A 104 0.97 16.24 -1.57
N LEU A 105 1.58 17.40 -1.36
CA LEU A 105 1.33 18.26 -0.21
C LEU A 105 -0.18 18.57 -0.05
N ASP A 106 -0.86 18.91 -1.14
CA ASP A 106 -2.29 19.20 -1.14
C ASP A 106 -3.12 18.01 -0.64
N ALA A 107 -2.78 16.79 -1.08
CA ALA A 107 -3.46 15.57 -0.63
C ALA A 107 -3.21 15.29 0.85
N MET A 108 -2.01 15.58 1.36
CA MET A 108 -1.71 15.49 2.80
C MET A 108 -2.53 16.48 3.60
N GLN A 109 -2.56 17.75 3.17
CA GLN A 109 -3.33 18.81 3.84
C GLN A 109 -4.82 18.52 3.85
N ALA A 110 -5.37 17.96 2.76
CA ALA A 110 -6.76 17.52 2.70
C ALA A 110 -7.10 16.42 3.72
N LEU A 111 -6.10 15.64 4.17
CA LEU A 111 -6.23 14.63 5.22
C LEU A 111 -5.88 15.17 6.61
N GLY A 112 -5.64 16.47 6.76
CA GLY A 112 -5.21 17.10 8.01
C GLY A 112 -3.77 16.76 8.40
N LEU A 113 -2.95 16.29 7.45
CA LEU A 113 -1.54 16.02 7.65
C LEU A 113 -0.74 17.25 7.28
N ASP A 114 -0.19 17.93 8.29
CA ASP A 114 0.77 19.00 8.08
C ASP A 114 2.20 18.44 8.09
N PRO A 115 2.91 18.41 6.94
CA PRO A 115 4.29 17.95 6.91
C PRO A 115 5.25 18.81 7.74
N GLY A 116 4.94 20.09 8.01
CA GLY A 116 5.71 20.91 8.94
C GLY A 116 5.66 20.33 10.36
N ALA A 117 4.44 20.18 10.89
CA ALA A 117 4.22 19.52 12.17
C ALA A 117 4.78 18.08 12.21
N LEU A 118 4.65 17.29 11.14
CA LEU A 118 5.21 15.93 11.10
C LEU A 118 6.75 15.93 11.16
N GLN A 119 7.42 16.87 10.49
CA GLN A 119 8.88 17.02 10.55
C GLN A 119 9.36 17.48 11.93
N GLU A 120 8.59 18.33 12.62
CA GLU A 120 8.87 18.77 13.99
C GLU A 120 8.64 17.67 15.02
N MET A 121 7.62 16.81 14.83
CA MET A 121 7.24 15.74 15.76
C MET A 121 8.10 14.47 15.65
N GLY A 122 8.82 14.25 14.56
CA GLY A 122 9.62 13.03 14.37
C GLY A 122 10.71 13.21 13.32
N HIS A 123 11.96 13.14 13.77
CA HIS A 123 13.22 13.31 13.03
C HIS A 123 13.12 13.35 11.48
N PRO A 124 13.70 14.37 10.81
CA PRO A 124 13.70 14.48 9.33
C PRO A 124 14.18 13.23 8.57
N ARG A 125 14.82 12.28 9.26
CA ARG A 125 15.22 10.96 8.76
C ARG A 125 14.06 9.99 8.49
N ILE A 126 12.89 10.20 9.12
CA ILE A 126 11.78 9.24 9.12
C ILE A 126 10.78 9.54 8.00
N PHE A 127 10.45 10.82 7.82
CA PHE A 127 9.54 11.28 6.76
C PHE A 127 10.24 11.52 5.41
N GLY A 128 11.58 11.65 5.43
CA GLY A 128 12.37 12.03 4.25
C GLY A 128 12.15 13.49 3.84
N SER A 129 12.99 13.99 2.95
CA SER A 129 12.79 15.32 2.36
C SER A 129 11.75 15.25 1.23
N PRO A 130 10.87 16.26 1.10
CA PRO A 130 9.96 16.32 -0.03
C PRO A 130 10.73 16.36 -1.35
N ARG A 131 10.25 15.63 -2.34
CA ARG A 131 10.72 15.76 -3.72
C ARG A 131 9.91 16.85 -4.41
N LYS A 132 10.60 17.82 -4.99
CA LYS A 132 9.97 18.83 -5.85
C LYS A 132 9.83 18.22 -7.25
N HIS A 133 8.61 18.17 -7.77
CA HIS A 133 8.34 17.70 -9.12
C HIS A 133 8.33 18.88 -10.12
N HIS A 134 8.25 18.54 -11.41
CA HIS A 134 8.28 19.50 -12.52
C HIS A 134 7.08 20.46 -12.52
N ASP A 135 5.98 20.07 -11.87
CA ASP A 135 4.79 20.88 -11.62
C ASP A 135 4.98 21.93 -10.50
N GLY A 136 6.17 21.97 -9.89
CA GLY A 136 6.49 22.86 -8.77
C GLY A 136 5.96 22.38 -7.43
N GLN A 137 5.19 21.29 -7.40
CA GLN A 137 4.58 20.74 -6.20
C GLN A 137 5.55 19.86 -5.42
N ARG A 138 5.27 19.74 -4.12
CA ARG A 138 6.03 18.90 -3.19
C ARG A 138 5.32 17.58 -3.00
N TYR A 139 6.09 16.51 -3.10
CA TYR A 139 5.63 15.15 -2.93
C TYR A 139 6.44 14.45 -1.85
N TYR A 140 5.75 13.61 -1.07
CA TYR A 140 6.30 12.89 0.06
C TYR A 140 6.03 11.40 -0.10
N SER A 141 6.99 10.55 0.28
CA SER A 141 6.80 9.10 0.23
C SER A 141 5.64 8.69 1.15
N ALA A 142 4.63 8.02 0.60
CA ALA A 142 3.48 7.55 1.38
C ALA A 142 3.91 6.59 2.50
N ALA A 143 4.87 5.71 2.21
CA ALA A 143 5.42 4.78 3.19
C ALA A 143 6.19 5.49 4.32
N ALA A 144 6.95 6.55 4.00
CA ALA A 144 7.67 7.33 5.00
C ALA A 144 6.70 8.07 5.95
N ILE A 145 5.64 8.66 5.40
CA ILE A 145 4.56 9.27 6.19
C ILE A 145 3.96 8.25 7.15
N LEU A 146 3.55 7.08 6.66
CA LEU A 146 2.86 6.08 7.47
C LEU A 146 3.77 5.40 8.49
N ARG A 147 5.08 5.31 8.25
CA ARG A 147 6.06 4.90 9.28
C ARG A 147 6.19 5.95 10.36
N GLY A 148 6.31 7.23 9.98
CA GLY A 148 6.42 8.32 10.94
C GLY A 148 5.17 8.49 11.80
N LEU A 149 3.97 8.33 11.22
CA LEU A 149 2.73 8.28 11.99
C LEU A 149 2.66 7.06 12.92
N GLY A 150 3.32 5.96 12.56
CA GLY A 150 3.31 4.73 13.33
C GLY A 150 4.07 4.79 14.66
N ILE A 151 4.96 5.78 14.81
CA ILE A 151 5.79 5.98 16.00
C ILE A 151 5.33 7.16 16.87
N LEU A 152 4.31 7.89 16.44
CA LEU A 152 3.72 8.97 17.22
C LEU A 152 2.94 8.40 18.42
N PRO A 153 3.02 9.03 19.60
CA PRO A 153 2.33 8.58 20.82
C PRO A 153 0.80 8.69 20.73
#